data_AF-A0A9Q0JS10-F1
#
_entry.id   AF-A0A9Q0JS10-F1
#
_cell.length_a   1.000
_cell.length_b   1.000
_cell.length_c   1.000
_cell.angle_alpha   90.00
_cell.angle_beta   90.00
_cell.angle_gamma   90.00
#
_symmetry.space_group_name_H-M   'P 1'
#
loop_
_entity.id
_entity.type
_entity.pdbx_description
1 polymer ?
#
loop_
_entity_poly.entity_id
_entity_poly.type
_entity_poly.pdbx_seq_one_letter_code
_entity_poly.pdbx_strand_id
1 'polypeptide(L)'
;MDLIKKESLEELLQPQAHVWNHIFYFINSMSLRCAIQLSILGIVHNHHQSITLSELATKLAFPKTKTACLFCLMCLLVHSGFFAIRKEGYVLTPSSRLLFKDNTMSMLPFLQSMLDPILVTPWHSMSALFQGNGLKAFELNKNFNEAMVSATRLGMSVVVTESKGVFEGLRSLVDVGGGIGIVANTIAETFPTMKCAVFDLPHVVTTLKVNENLIYIAIDMFESIPHADALLLKVIIVDMVVDGHKVKHKFTETQERTEKEWEMLFLESGFTHYKITPILGLRSLIEVYR
;
A
#
# COMPACT_ATOMS: atom_id res chain seq x y z
N MET A 1 19.32 27.84 -41.08
CA MET A 1 19.18 28.27 -39.68
C MET A 1 18.10 29.32 -39.68
N ASP A 2 16.84 28.90 -39.67
CA ASP A 2 15.71 29.80 -39.63
C ASP A 2 14.60 29.14 -38.81
N LEU A 3 14.15 29.88 -37.79
CA LEU A 3 12.80 29.83 -37.24
C LEU A 3 12.35 28.43 -36.78
N ILE A 4 12.92 27.95 -35.66
CA ILE A 4 12.05 27.35 -34.63
C ILE A 4 11.07 28.47 -34.28
N LYS A 5 9.90 28.44 -34.91
CA LYS A 5 8.81 29.38 -34.66
C LYS A 5 8.60 29.41 -33.16
N LYS A 6 8.49 30.59 -32.58
CA LYS A 6 8.34 30.77 -31.14
C LYS A 6 7.17 29.94 -30.56
N GLU A 7 6.15 29.66 -31.38
CA GLU A 7 5.04 28.73 -31.10
C GLU A 7 5.47 27.26 -30.94
N SER A 8 6.48 26.77 -31.67
CA SER A 8 6.94 25.37 -31.60
C SER A 8 7.85 25.06 -30.40
N LEU A 9 8.40 26.08 -29.73
CA LEU A 9 9.26 25.86 -28.56
C LEU A 9 8.40 25.61 -27.31
N GLU A 10 7.35 26.40 -27.08
CA GLU A 10 6.41 26.18 -25.97
C GLU A 10 5.66 24.85 -26.08
N GLU A 11 5.30 24.44 -27.32
CA GLU A 11 4.70 23.13 -27.60
C GLU A 11 5.63 21.94 -27.31
N LEU A 12 6.96 22.13 -27.33
CA LEU A 12 7.94 21.08 -27.02
C LEU A 12 8.36 21.05 -25.55
N LEU A 13 8.31 22.20 -24.86
CA LEU A 13 8.78 22.31 -23.47
C LEU A 13 7.90 21.52 -22.49
N GLN A 14 6.58 21.55 -22.65
CA GLN A 14 5.67 20.81 -21.75
C GLN A 14 5.81 19.28 -21.89
N PRO A 15 5.80 18.69 -23.11
CA PRO A 15 6.08 17.27 -23.28
C PRO A 15 7.47 16.88 -22.78
N GLN A 16 8.50 17.71 -23.00
CA GLN A 16 9.85 17.42 -22.52
C GLN A 16 9.91 17.40 -20.98
N ALA A 17 9.27 18.36 -20.31
CA ALA A 17 9.16 18.37 -18.85
C ALA A 17 8.42 17.14 -18.33
N HIS A 18 7.34 16.72 -19.00
CA HIS A 18 6.62 15.49 -18.66
C HIS A 18 7.52 14.25 -18.75
N VAL A 19 8.26 14.09 -19.85
CA VAL A 19 9.22 12.98 -20.03
C VAL A 19 10.32 13.03 -18.98
N TRP A 20 10.90 14.20 -18.69
CA TRP A 20 11.92 14.36 -17.64
C TRP A 20 11.40 13.98 -16.26
N ASN A 21 10.18 14.42 -15.92
CA ASN A 21 9.56 14.06 -14.65
C ASN A 21 9.42 12.54 -14.53
N HIS A 22 9.02 11.84 -15.59
CA HIS A 22 8.95 10.38 -15.60
C HIS A 22 10.33 9.71 -15.51
N ILE A 23 11.33 10.18 -16.25
CA ILE A 23 12.71 9.65 -16.20
C ILE A 23 13.27 9.71 -14.78
N PHE A 24 13.03 10.82 -14.06
CA PHE A 24 13.64 11.06 -12.76
C PHE A 24 12.73 10.74 -11.56
N TYR A 25 11.47 10.33 -11.77
CA TYR A 25 10.51 10.12 -10.68
C TYR A 25 10.98 9.11 -9.63
N PHE A 26 11.68 8.05 -10.07
CA PHE A 26 12.23 7.02 -9.18
C PHE A 26 13.19 7.59 -8.12
N ILE A 27 13.84 8.73 -8.40
CA ILE A 27 14.76 9.39 -7.47
C ILE A 27 14.02 9.82 -6.20
N ASN A 28 12.75 10.21 -6.28
CA ASN A 28 11.95 10.58 -5.10
C ASN A 28 11.79 9.37 -4.16
N SER A 29 11.41 8.21 -4.70
CA SER A 29 11.27 6.96 -3.95
C SER A 29 12.61 6.52 -3.32
N MET A 30 13.70 6.59 -4.09
CA MET A 30 15.02 6.20 -3.61
C MET A 30 15.60 7.19 -2.59
N SER A 31 15.29 8.48 -2.71
CA SER A 31 15.66 9.51 -1.73
C SER A 31 14.98 9.23 -0.38
N LEU A 32 13.70 8.85 -0.40
CA LEU A 32 12.98 8.47 0.82
C LEU A 32 13.56 7.20 1.47
N ARG A 33 13.87 6.17 0.67
CA ARG A 33 14.57 4.96 1.14
C ARG A 33 15.92 5.33 1.78
N CYS A 34 16.69 6.19 1.14
CA CYS A 34 17.98 6.68 1.65
C CYS A 34 17.82 7.38 3.00
N ALA A 35 16.82 8.26 3.15
CA ALA A 35 16.56 8.98 4.40
C ALA A 35 16.26 8.03 5.58
N ILE A 36 15.52 6.94 5.31
CA ILE A 36 15.24 5.89 6.29
C ILE A 36 16.52 5.13 6.64
N GLN A 37 17.31 4.71 5.65
CA GLN A 37 18.56 3.96 5.86
C GLN A 37 19.60 4.78 6.63
N LEU A 38 19.68 6.08 6.37
CA LEU A 38 20.55 7.01 7.09
C LEU A 38 19.98 7.44 8.46
N SER A 39 18.81 6.93 8.87
CA SER A 39 18.15 7.29 10.13
C SER A 39 17.87 8.80 10.27
N ILE A 40 17.74 9.53 9.17
CA ILE A 40 17.48 10.98 9.17
C ILE A 40 16.18 11.29 9.91
N LEU A 41 15.11 10.52 9.63
CA LEU A 41 13.81 10.70 10.27
C LEU A 41 13.92 10.61 11.80
N GLY A 42 14.64 9.60 12.30
CA GLY A 42 14.86 9.40 13.73
C GLY A 42 15.68 10.51 14.37
N ILE A 43 16.71 11.01 13.68
CA ILE A 43 17.54 12.13 14.16
C ILE A 43 16.70 13.40 14.30
N VAL A 44 15.88 13.73 13.29
CA VAL A 44 15.02 14.92 13.32
C VAL A 44 13.94 14.76 14.40
N HIS A 45 13.35 13.58 14.53
CA HIS A 45 12.36 13.27 15.57
C HIS A 45 12.89 13.55 16.98
N ASN A 46 14.09 13.02 17.28
CA ASN A 46 14.70 13.09 18.61
C ASN A 46 15.30 14.47 18.93
N HIS A 47 15.40 15.37 17.95
CA HIS A 47 15.89 16.71 18.21
C HIS A 47 14.84 17.63 18.87
N HIS A 48 13.54 17.27 18.78
CA HIS A 48 12.38 18.01 19.30
C HIS A 48 12.17 19.44 18.76
N GLN A 49 13.16 20.03 18.11
CA GLN A 49 13.12 21.32 17.43
C GLN A 49 13.55 21.19 15.96
N SER A 50 13.49 22.29 15.21
CA SER A 50 13.98 22.33 13.82
C SER A 50 15.49 22.10 13.78
N ILE A 51 15.96 21.13 12.99
CA ILE A 51 17.39 20.79 12.88
C ILE A 51 18.04 21.49 11.69
N THR A 52 19.13 22.20 11.89
CA THR A 52 19.87 22.80 10.76
C THR A 52 20.61 21.72 9.96
N LEU A 53 20.99 22.05 8.72
CA LEU A 53 21.80 21.14 7.89
C LEU A 53 23.13 20.76 8.56
N SER A 54 23.79 21.72 9.22
CA SER A 54 25.07 21.52 9.91
C SER A 54 24.95 20.55 11.08
N GLU A 55 23.92 20.73 11.91
CA GLU A 55 23.63 19.84 13.04
C GLU A 55 23.27 18.43 12.56
N LEU A 56 22.46 18.32 11.51
CA LEU A 56 22.10 17.04 10.91
C LEU A 56 23.35 16.33 10.36
N ALA A 57 24.21 17.04 9.63
CA ALA A 57 25.47 16.49 9.12
C ALA A 57 26.38 16.00 10.25
N THR A 58 26.45 16.75 11.37
CA THR A 58 27.23 16.37 12.55
C THR A 58 26.67 15.12 13.21
N LYS A 59 25.35 15.03 13.43
CA LYS A 59 24.69 13.86 14.03
C LYS A 59 24.80 12.61 13.16
N LEU A 60 24.86 12.76 11.84
CA LEU A 60 25.08 11.67 10.88
C LEU A 60 26.56 11.26 10.75
N ALA A 61 27.49 11.99 11.38
CA ALA A 61 28.92 11.89 11.10
C ALA A 61 29.22 12.00 9.58
N PHE A 62 28.48 12.87 8.87
CA PHE A 62 28.54 12.98 7.43
C PHE A 62 29.85 13.64 6.97
N PRO A 63 30.54 13.11 5.95
CA PRO A 63 31.78 13.71 5.47
C PRO A 63 31.55 15.15 5.00
N LYS A 64 32.39 16.09 5.48
CA LYS A 64 32.28 17.52 5.09
C LYS A 64 32.29 17.72 3.58
N THR A 65 33.05 16.90 2.85
CA THR A 65 33.14 16.90 1.37
C THR A 65 31.83 16.52 0.68
N LYS A 66 30.89 15.86 1.38
CA LYS A 66 29.60 15.42 0.84
C LYS A 66 28.41 16.23 1.39
N THR A 67 28.64 17.30 2.13
CA THR A 67 27.56 18.13 2.72
C THR A 67 26.59 18.66 1.66
N ALA A 68 27.08 18.99 0.46
CA ALA A 68 26.25 19.38 -0.68
C ALA A 68 25.26 18.27 -1.09
N CYS A 69 25.68 16.99 -1.05
CA CYS A 69 24.79 15.86 -1.35
C CYS A 69 23.70 15.71 -0.29
N LEU A 70 24.02 15.92 0.99
CA LEU A 70 23.02 15.90 2.07
C LEU A 70 22.01 17.05 1.90
N PHE A 71 22.49 18.24 1.52
CA PHE A 71 21.61 19.36 1.20
C PHE A 71 20.64 19.01 0.06
N CYS A 72 21.14 18.48 -1.06
CA CYS A 72 20.31 18.07 -2.19
C CYS A 72 19.27 17.01 -1.79
N LEU A 73 19.67 16.02 -1.00
CA LEU A 73 18.76 15.00 -0.47
C LEU A 73 17.65 15.64 0.37
N MET A 74 18.00 16.53 1.30
CA MET A 74 17.01 17.22 2.13
C MET A 74 16.08 18.11 1.29
N CYS A 75 16.58 18.79 0.26
CA CYS A 75 15.76 19.56 -0.66
C CYS A 75 14.73 18.68 -1.39
N LEU A 76 15.13 17.51 -1.89
CA LEU A 76 14.22 16.56 -2.52
C LEU A 76 13.14 16.05 -1.54
N LEU A 77 13.53 15.75 -0.31
CA LEU A 77 12.61 15.24 0.73
C LEU A 77 11.65 16.33 1.25
N VAL A 78 12.09 17.59 1.27
CA VAL A 78 11.21 18.74 1.55
C VAL A 78 10.24 18.95 0.40
N HIS A 79 10.73 18.94 -0.84
CA HIS A 79 9.87 19.07 -2.02
C HIS A 79 8.85 17.94 -2.13
N SER A 80 9.25 16.71 -1.78
CA SER A 80 8.36 15.53 -1.72
C SER A 80 7.42 15.53 -0.49
N GLY A 81 7.47 16.57 0.35
CA GLY A 81 6.53 16.77 1.46
C GLY A 81 6.77 15.90 2.70
N PHE A 82 7.92 15.23 2.84
CA PHE A 82 8.28 14.48 4.06
C PHE A 82 8.92 15.37 5.13
N PHE A 83 9.55 16.46 4.72
CA PHE A 83 10.11 17.46 5.61
C PHE A 83 9.58 18.85 5.26
N ALA A 84 9.64 19.76 6.21
CA ALA A 84 9.38 21.17 5.98
C ALA A 84 10.50 22.00 6.62
N ILE A 85 10.69 23.23 6.13
CA ILE A 85 11.65 24.18 6.69
C ILE A 85 10.91 25.10 7.66
N ARG A 86 11.39 25.21 8.90
CA ARG A 86 10.89 26.14 9.93
C ARG A 86 12.07 26.74 10.68
N LYS A 87 12.07 28.07 10.88
CA LYS A 87 13.13 28.79 11.62
C LYS A 87 14.53 28.30 11.24
N GLU A 88 14.78 28.22 9.93
CA GLU A 88 16.08 27.82 9.32
C GLU A 88 16.50 26.35 9.51
N GLY A 89 15.65 25.50 10.07
CA GLY A 89 15.91 24.06 10.18
C GLY A 89 14.80 23.18 9.62
N TYR A 90 15.09 21.89 9.49
CA TYR A 90 14.16 20.88 9.00
C TYR A 90 13.29 20.34 10.13
N VAL A 91 12.01 20.13 9.84
CA VAL A 91 11.04 19.47 10.72
C VAL A 91 10.30 18.37 9.97
N LEU A 92 9.80 17.38 10.70
CA LEU A 92 8.96 16.31 10.18
C LEU A 92 7.56 16.81 9.82
N THR A 93 7.03 16.36 8.68
CA THR A 93 5.63 16.58 8.27
C THR A 93 4.74 15.41 8.73
N PRO A 94 3.40 15.52 8.66
CA PRO A 94 2.50 14.39 8.91
C PRO A 94 2.86 13.14 8.10
N SER A 95 3.24 13.29 6.81
CA SER A 95 3.63 12.16 5.95
C SER A 95 4.83 11.39 6.49
N SER A 96 5.85 12.08 7.00
CA SER A 96 7.01 11.42 7.61
C SER A 96 6.67 10.67 8.90
N ARG A 97 5.63 11.07 9.64
CA ARG A 97 5.21 10.36 10.88
C ARG A 97 4.67 8.97 10.59
N LEU A 98 4.14 8.72 9.39
CA LEU A 98 3.72 7.39 8.96
C LEU A 98 4.90 6.44 8.73
N LEU A 99 6.15 6.92 8.80
CA LEU A 99 7.36 6.13 8.52
C LEU A 99 8.12 5.72 9.79
N PHE A 100 7.46 5.75 10.95
CA PHE A 100 8.03 5.30 12.23
C PHE A 100 7.45 3.95 12.66
N LYS A 101 8.26 3.10 13.29
CA LYS A 101 7.86 1.72 13.67
C LYS A 101 6.81 1.67 14.78
N ASP A 102 6.87 2.63 15.70
CA ASP A 102 5.99 2.79 16.85
C ASP A 102 4.64 3.45 16.50
N ASN A 103 4.47 3.91 15.26
CA ASN A 103 3.18 4.39 14.78
C ASN A 103 2.24 3.21 14.49
N THR A 104 1.04 3.22 15.08
CA THR A 104 0.00 2.20 14.84
C THR A 104 -0.42 2.11 13.36
N MET A 105 -0.31 3.22 12.64
CA MET A 105 -0.59 3.36 11.21
C MET A 105 0.69 3.45 10.36
N SER A 106 1.77 2.84 10.83
CA SER A 106 3.05 2.86 10.12
C SER A 106 2.91 2.23 8.73
N MET A 107 3.37 2.97 7.72
CA MET A 107 3.57 2.54 6.33
C MET A 107 5.02 2.14 6.04
N LEU A 108 5.91 2.22 7.05
CA LEU A 108 7.32 1.89 6.89
C LEU A 108 7.54 0.44 6.37
N PRO A 109 6.89 -0.61 6.93
CA PRO A 109 7.08 -1.97 6.42
C PRO A 109 6.66 -2.10 4.95
N PHE A 110 5.54 -1.45 4.58
CA PHE A 110 5.04 -1.45 3.21
C PHE A 110 6.02 -0.79 2.24
N LEU A 111 6.50 0.41 2.58
CA LEU A 111 7.50 1.10 1.78
C LEU A 111 8.79 0.29 1.64
N GLN A 112 9.27 -0.32 2.72
CA GLN A 112 10.49 -1.12 2.70
C GLN A 112 10.35 -2.35 1.80
N SER A 113 9.20 -3.04 1.86
CA SER A 113 8.93 -4.16 0.97
C SER A 113 8.86 -3.72 -0.49
N MET A 114 8.07 -2.69 -0.81
CA MET A 114 7.88 -2.23 -2.19
C MET A 114 9.16 -1.72 -2.85
N LEU A 115 10.07 -1.15 -2.05
CA LEU A 115 11.35 -0.66 -2.56
C LEU A 115 12.46 -1.71 -2.48
N ASP A 116 12.20 -2.92 -1.96
CA ASP A 116 13.19 -3.99 -1.88
C ASP A 116 13.71 -4.39 -3.27
N PRO A 117 15.02 -4.61 -3.45
CA PRO A 117 15.56 -5.04 -4.74
C PRO A 117 14.86 -6.25 -5.34
N ILE A 118 14.37 -7.20 -4.53
CA ILE A 118 13.62 -8.36 -5.02
C ILE A 118 12.37 -7.93 -5.81
N LEU A 119 11.69 -6.86 -5.38
CA LEU A 119 10.52 -6.31 -6.07
C LEU A 119 10.87 -5.23 -7.11
N VAL A 120 11.96 -4.48 -6.95
CA VAL A 120 12.31 -3.35 -7.84
C VAL A 120 13.16 -3.77 -9.04
N THR A 121 14.14 -4.67 -8.87
CA THR A 121 15.02 -5.11 -9.95
C THR A 121 14.29 -5.71 -11.17
N PRO A 122 13.22 -6.50 -11.02
CA PRO A 122 12.53 -7.10 -12.15
C PRO A 122 11.90 -6.10 -13.14
N TRP A 123 11.60 -4.89 -12.69
CA TRP A 123 11.06 -3.83 -13.55
C TRP A 123 12.04 -3.40 -14.66
N HIS A 124 13.34 -3.67 -14.50
CA HIS A 124 14.32 -3.46 -15.57
C HIS A 124 14.15 -4.43 -16.74
N SER A 125 13.50 -5.58 -16.52
CA SER A 125 13.25 -6.62 -17.52
C SER A 125 11.76 -6.72 -17.88
N MET A 126 11.01 -5.64 -17.70
CA MET A 126 9.59 -5.58 -17.99
C MET A 126 9.27 -5.93 -19.46
N SER A 127 10.14 -5.60 -20.42
CA SER A 127 9.97 -6.03 -21.81
C SER A 127 10.07 -7.56 -22.00
N ALA A 128 10.99 -8.21 -21.29
CA ALA A 128 11.14 -9.67 -21.33
C ALA A 128 9.93 -10.38 -20.71
N LEU A 129 9.32 -9.79 -19.68
CA LEU A 129 8.06 -10.26 -19.10
C LEU A 129 6.94 -10.31 -20.14
N PHE A 130 6.73 -9.23 -20.89
CA PHE A 130 5.71 -9.19 -21.94
C PHE A 130 6.00 -10.15 -23.10
N GLN A 131 7.25 -10.59 -23.25
CA GLN A 131 7.67 -11.53 -24.28
C GLN A 131 7.58 -13.00 -23.83
N GLY A 132 7.07 -13.28 -22.62
CA GLY A 132 6.91 -14.65 -22.11
C GLY A 132 8.20 -15.28 -21.57
N ASN A 133 9.29 -14.51 -21.46
CA ASN A 133 10.51 -14.94 -20.77
C ASN A 133 10.28 -14.72 -19.27
N GLY A 134 9.46 -15.61 -18.69
CA GLY A 134 8.81 -15.37 -17.40
C GLY A 134 9.78 -15.07 -16.25
N LEU A 135 9.37 -14.12 -15.40
CA LEU A 135 9.86 -14.11 -14.03
C LEU A 135 9.27 -15.32 -13.33
N LYS A 136 10.10 -16.03 -12.56
CA LYS A 136 9.57 -16.94 -11.55
C LYS A 136 8.69 -16.13 -10.63
N ALA A 137 7.48 -16.63 -10.35
CA ALA A 137 6.57 -16.06 -9.36
C ALA A 137 7.37 -15.63 -8.14
N PHE A 138 7.23 -14.36 -7.75
CA PHE A 138 8.01 -13.78 -6.68
C PHE A 138 7.84 -14.64 -5.43
N GLU A 139 8.92 -15.22 -4.91
CA GLU A 139 8.90 -15.82 -3.58
C GLU A 139 8.78 -14.68 -2.57
N LEU A 140 7.55 -14.22 -2.35
CA LEU A 140 7.21 -13.15 -1.43
C LEU A 140 7.57 -13.61 -0.01
N ASN A 141 8.69 -13.08 0.50
CA ASN A 141 9.27 -13.42 1.80
C ASN A 141 8.43 -12.81 2.95
N LYS A 142 8.76 -13.17 4.20
CA LYS A 142 8.18 -12.65 5.46
C LYS A 142 7.99 -11.12 5.50
N ASN A 143 8.90 -10.36 4.89
CA ASN A 143 8.83 -8.90 4.81
C ASN A 143 7.58 -8.40 4.05
N PHE A 144 7.12 -9.18 3.07
CA PHE A 144 5.90 -8.88 2.33
C PHE A 144 4.65 -9.06 3.22
N ASN A 145 4.60 -10.12 4.04
CA ASN A 145 3.49 -10.30 4.99
C ASN A 145 3.41 -9.14 5.98
N GLU A 146 4.54 -8.67 6.51
CA GLU A 146 4.58 -7.49 7.40
C GLU A 146 4.11 -6.22 6.69
N ALA A 147 4.48 -6.03 5.43
CA ALA A 147 3.98 -4.95 4.58
C ALA A 147 2.45 -5.00 4.40
N MET A 148 1.90 -6.19 4.16
CA MET A 148 0.46 -6.39 3.98
C MET A 148 -0.31 -6.14 5.27
N VAL A 149 0.23 -6.54 6.42
CA VAL A 149 -0.34 -6.23 7.74
C VAL A 149 -0.36 -4.72 7.97
N SER A 150 0.75 -4.04 7.71
CA SER A 150 0.88 -2.58 7.82
C SER A 150 -0.15 -1.84 6.95
N ALA A 151 -0.26 -2.19 5.66
CA ALA A 151 -1.25 -1.59 4.75
C ALA A 151 -2.70 -1.93 5.14
N THR A 152 -2.94 -3.09 5.74
CA THR A 152 -4.26 -3.52 6.24
C THR A 152 -4.70 -2.71 7.45
N ARG A 153 -3.81 -2.46 8.41
CA ARG A 153 -4.11 -1.68 9.62
C ARG A 153 -4.53 -0.24 9.28
N LEU A 154 -3.78 0.42 8.40
CA LEU A 154 -4.15 1.75 7.91
C LEU A 154 -5.52 1.70 7.19
N GLY A 155 -5.69 0.72 6.31
CA GLY A 155 -6.95 0.38 5.65
C GLY A 155 -8.14 0.37 6.60
N MET A 156 -8.05 -0.51 7.60
CA MET A 156 -9.12 -0.74 8.55
C MET A 156 -9.35 0.45 9.47
N SER A 157 -8.32 1.21 9.83
CA SER A 157 -8.49 2.41 10.67
C SER A 157 -9.48 3.40 10.07
N VAL A 158 -9.44 3.61 8.75
CA VAL A 158 -10.37 4.51 8.05
C VAL A 158 -11.74 3.86 7.90
N VAL A 159 -11.80 2.56 7.56
CA VAL A 159 -13.07 1.84 7.42
C VAL A 159 -13.86 1.85 8.73
N VAL A 160 -13.20 1.58 9.86
CA VAL A 160 -13.86 1.58 11.17
C VAL A 160 -14.06 2.96 11.76
N THR A 161 -13.50 4.06 11.22
CA THR A 161 -13.82 5.42 11.69
C THR A 161 -14.87 6.09 10.83
N GLU A 162 -14.71 6.01 9.50
CA GLU A 162 -15.51 6.75 8.53
C GLU A 162 -16.65 5.92 7.92
N SER A 163 -16.61 4.60 8.02
CA SER A 163 -17.58 3.70 7.38
C SER A 163 -18.22 2.71 8.37
N LYS A 164 -18.31 3.09 9.66
CA LYS A 164 -18.96 2.27 10.70
C LYS A 164 -20.37 1.83 10.34
N GLY A 165 -21.14 2.72 9.70
CA GLY A 165 -22.52 2.46 9.29
C GLY A 165 -22.69 1.23 8.41
N VAL A 166 -21.65 0.81 7.67
CA VAL A 166 -21.68 -0.41 6.84
C VAL A 166 -21.81 -1.68 7.69
N PHE A 167 -21.36 -1.62 8.94
CA PHE A 167 -21.37 -2.75 9.87
C PHE A 167 -22.52 -2.68 10.88
N GLU A 168 -23.28 -1.58 10.91
CA GLU A 168 -24.37 -1.40 11.86
C GLU A 168 -25.52 -2.38 11.56
N GLY A 169 -26.02 -3.04 12.61
CA GLY A 169 -27.11 -4.02 12.49
C GLY A 169 -26.67 -5.45 12.15
N LEU A 170 -25.41 -5.65 11.73
CA LEU A 170 -24.87 -7.00 11.52
C LEU A 170 -24.63 -7.70 12.86
N ARG A 171 -25.01 -8.98 12.95
CA ARG A 171 -24.74 -9.85 14.10
C ARG A 171 -23.59 -10.80 13.84
N SER A 172 -23.34 -11.12 12.56
CA SER A 172 -22.28 -12.03 12.13
C SER A 172 -21.60 -11.56 10.84
N LEU A 173 -20.27 -11.62 10.81
CA LEU A 173 -19.44 -11.26 9.65
C LEU A 173 -18.37 -12.32 9.40
N VAL A 174 -18.17 -12.66 8.13
CA VAL A 174 -17.14 -13.60 7.69
C VAL A 174 -16.12 -12.87 6.81
N ASP A 175 -14.86 -12.89 7.22
CA ASP A 175 -13.71 -12.35 6.48
C ASP A 175 -13.08 -13.46 5.61
N VAL A 176 -13.41 -13.44 4.32
CA VAL A 176 -13.00 -14.47 3.34
C VAL A 176 -11.62 -14.14 2.79
N GLY A 177 -10.69 -15.08 2.93
CA GLY A 177 -9.26 -14.85 2.67
C GLY A 177 -8.63 -13.91 3.72
N GLY A 178 -9.15 -13.94 4.96
CA GLY A 178 -8.78 -13.00 6.02
C GLY A 178 -7.36 -13.19 6.59
N GLY A 179 -6.64 -14.23 6.16
CA GLY A 179 -5.27 -14.51 6.57
C GLY A 179 -5.13 -14.71 8.07
N ILE A 180 -4.23 -13.95 8.68
CA ILE A 180 -4.04 -13.95 10.14
C ILE A 180 -5.16 -13.22 10.91
N GLY A 181 -6.18 -12.72 10.21
CA GLY A 181 -7.40 -12.16 10.79
C GLY A 181 -7.28 -10.71 11.25
N ILE A 182 -6.40 -9.89 10.66
CA ILE A 182 -6.26 -8.48 11.06
C ILE A 182 -7.58 -7.71 10.89
N VAL A 183 -8.27 -7.92 9.76
CA VAL A 183 -9.53 -7.24 9.45
C VAL A 183 -10.61 -7.68 10.44
N ALA A 184 -10.86 -8.99 10.53
CA ALA A 184 -11.86 -9.53 11.45
C ALA A 184 -11.59 -9.16 12.92
N ASN A 185 -10.34 -9.19 13.39
CA ASN A 185 -9.99 -8.74 14.75
C ASN A 185 -10.36 -7.27 14.96
N THR A 186 -10.00 -6.39 14.02
CA THR A 186 -10.29 -4.95 14.13
C THR A 186 -11.80 -4.69 14.18
N ILE A 187 -12.58 -5.44 13.40
CA ILE A 187 -14.05 -5.36 13.40
C ILE A 187 -14.62 -5.89 14.74
N ALA A 188 -14.16 -7.05 15.21
CA ALA A 188 -14.61 -7.62 16.47
C ALA A 188 -14.31 -6.73 17.69
N GLU A 189 -13.16 -6.05 17.70
CA GLU A 189 -12.81 -5.05 18.73
C GLU A 189 -13.70 -3.80 18.65
N THR A 190 -14.07 -3.36 17.44
CA THR A 190 -14.92 -2.18 17.22
C THR A 190 -16.40 -2.48 17.51
N PHE A 191 -16.85 -3.71 17.25
CA PHE A 191 -18.24 -4.16 17.41
C PHE A 191 -18.30 -5.40 18.31
N PRO A 192 -18.19 -5.26 19.64
CA PRO A 192 -18.03 -6.39 20.57
C PRO A 192 -19.20 -7.38 20.61
N THR A 193 -20.37 -7.00 20.08
CA THR A 193 -21.54 -7.88 19.98
C THR A 193 -21.59 -8.69 18.67
N MET A 194 -20.75 -8.35 17.70
CA MET A 194 -20.68 -9.00 16.40
C MET A 194 -19.82 -10.26 16.50
N LYS A 195 -20.33 -11.38 15.98
CA LYS A 195 -19.55 -12.60 15.80
C LYS A 195 -18.77 -12.51 14.50
N CYS A 196 -17.45 -12.55 14.58
CA CYS A 196 -16.59 -12.56 13.42
C CYS A 196 -16.00 -13.96 13.19
N ALA A 197 -15.78 -14.30 11.93
CA ALA A 197 -15.05 -15.50 11.56
C ALA A 197 -14.05 -15.19 10.44
N VAL A 198 -12.85 -15.75 10.53
CA VAL A 198 -11.83 -15.68 9.47
C VAL A 198 -11.82 -16.98 8.71
N PHE A 199 -11.94 -16.87 7.39
CA PHE A 199 -11.96 -17.99 6.46
C PHE A 199 -10.69 -17.96 5.63
N ASP A 200 -9.88 -18.99 5.75
CA ASP A 200 -8.68 -19.14 4.93
C ASP A 200 -8.26 -20.61 4.82
N LEU A 201 -7.26 -20.87 3.99
CA LEU A 201 -6.73 -22.20 3.75
C LEU A 201 -6.20 -22.82 5.06
N PRO A 202 -6.29 -24.16 5.24
CA PRO A 202 -5.92 -24.81 6.50
C PRO A 202 -4.51 -24.48 7.00
N HIS A 203 -3.53 -24.38 6.11
CA HIS A 203 -2.15 -24.06 6.49
C HIS A 203 -1.95 -22.63 7.04
N VAL A 204 -2.91 -21.73 6.81
CA VAL A 204 -2.88 -20.33 7.27
C VAL A 204 -3.45 -20.20 8.68
N VAL A 205 -4.59 -20.84 8.95
CA VAL A 205 -5.40 -20.56 10.16
C VAL A 205 -5.27 -21.58 11.29
N THR A 206 -4.72 -22.76 11.03
CA THR A 206 -4.64 -23.87 12.02
C THR A 206 -3.83 -23.56 13.27
N THR A 207 -2.97 -22.54 13.25
CA THR A 207 -2.12 -22.15 14.39
C THR A 207 -2.65 -20.94 15.18
N LEU A 208 -3.77 -20.35 14.75
CA LEU A 208 -4.29 -19.11 15.29
C LEU A 208 -5.24 -19.35 16.47
N LYS A 209 -5.15 -18.49 17.48
CA LYS A 209 -5.93 -18.61 18.70
C LYS A 209 -7.33 -18.02 18.52
N VAL A 210 -8.34 -18.81 18.88
CA VAL A 210 -9.73 -18.38 18.99
C VAL A 210 -9.90 -17.45 20.19
N ASN A 211 -10.75 -16.43 20.06
CA ASN A 211 -11.23 -15.62 21.17
C ASN A 211 -12.77 -15.65 21.19
N GLU A 212 -13.42 -15.03 22.19
CA GLU A 212 -14.87 -15.18 22.40
C GLU A 212 -15.73 -14.73 21.20
N ASN A 213 -15.27 -13.73 20.44
CA ASN A 213 -16.02 -13.12 19.35
C ASN A 213 -15.41 -13.35 17.95
N LEU A 214 -14.25 -14.01 17.88
CA LEU A 214 -13.54 -14.32 16.65
C LEU A 214 -13.13 -15.78 16.61
N ILE A 215 -13.62 -16.49 15.59
CA ILE A 215 -13.23 -17.85 15.28
C ILE A 215 -12.44 -17.91 13.97
N TYR A 216 -11.65 -18.96 13.81
CA TYR A 216 -10.90 -19.23 12.60
C TYR A 216 -11.39 -20.54 11.99
N ILE A 217 -11.73 -20.54 10.70
CA ILE A 217 -12.28 -21.69 10.01
C ILE A 217 -11.40 -22.02 8.81
N ALA A 218 -10.84 -23.23 8.84
CA ALA A 218 -10.00 -23.79 7.80
C ALA A 218 -10.89 -24.38 6.69
N ILE A 219 -10.99 -23.70 5.55
CA ILE A 219 -11.80 -24.18 4.42
C ILE A 219 -11.32 -23.58 3.10
N ASP A 220 -11.66 -24.24 2.00
CA ASP A 220 -11.57 -23.65 0.67
C ASP A 220 -12.86 -22.89 0.33
N MET A 221 -12.76 -21.59 0.05
CA MET A 221 -13.89 -20.73 -0.29
C MET A 221 -14.64 -21.17 -1.57
N PHE A 222 -14.00 -21.96 -2.45
CA PHE A 222 -14.62 -22.52 -3.64
C PHE A 222 -15.46 -23.77 -3.35
N GLU A 223 -15.26 -24.41 -2.20
CA GLU A 223 -16.06 -25.56 -1.78
C GLU A 223 -17.30 -25.12 -1.03
N SER A 224 -17.15 -24.26 -0.02
CA SER A 224 -18.29 -23.68 0.68
C SER A 224 -17.94 -22.40 1.43
N ILE A 225 -18.94 -21.53 1.55
CA ILE A 225 -18.88 -20.30 2.34
C ILE A 225 -19.94 -20.42 3.44
N PRO A 226 -19.60 -20.14 4.71
CA PRO A 226 -20.50 -20.26 5.84
C PRO A 226 -21.62 -19.21 5.74
N HIS A 227 -22.72 -19.48 6.43
CA HIS A 227 -23.76 -18.48 6.57
C HIS A 227 -23.35 -17.39 7.56
N ALA A 228 -23.47 -16.13 7.15
CA ALA A 228 -23.32 -14.93 7.98
C ALA A 228 -24.21 -13.82 7.43
N ASP A 229 -24.42 -12.76 8.23
CA ASP A 229 -25.20 -11.59 7.78
C ASP A 229 -24.44 -10.82 6.69
N ALA A 230 -23.10 -10.82 6.74
CA ALA A 230 -22.26 -10.25 5.70
C ALA A 230 -20.98 -11.07 5.45
N LEU A 231 -20.54 -11.05 4.19
CA LEU A 231 -19.24 -11.55 3.75
C LEU A 231 -18.35 -10.36 3.42
N LEU A 232 -17.14 -10.35 3.96
CA LEU A 232 -16.12 -9.35 3.68
C LEU A 232 -15.02 -9.97 2.83
N LEU A 233 -14.69 -9.31 1.74
CA LEU A 233 -13.61 -9.70 0.82
C LEU A 233 -12.62 -8.55 0.72
N LYS A 234 -11.48 -8.68 1.40
CA LYS A 234 -10.38 -7.72 1.26
C LYS A 234 -9.41 -8.19 0.18
N VAL A 235 -9.62 -7.72 -1.04
CA VAL A 235 -8.66 -7.96 -2.13
C VAL A 235 -7.45 -7.05 -1.92
N ILE A 236 -6.30 -7.63 -1.57
CA ILE A 236 -5.03 -6.91 -1.59
C ILE A 236 -4.33 -7.26 -2.89
N ILE A 237 -4.37 -6.33 -3.83
CA ILE A 237 -3.67 -6.45 -5.10
C ILE A 237 -2.17 -6.32 -4.83
N VAL A 238 -1.45 -7.44 -4.89
CA VAL A 238 -0.09 -7.49 -5.42
C VAL A 238 0.07 -8.85 -6.09
N ASP A 239 -0.35 -8.94 -7.35
CA ASP A 239 0.14 -10.00 -8.22
C ASP A 239 0.43 -9.41 -9.60
N MET A 240 1.54 -9.83 -10.19
CA MET A 240 1.91 -9.47 -11.56
C MET A 240 1.70 -10.70 -12.42
N VAL A 241 0.75 -10.59 -13.34
CA VAL A 241 0.46 -11.63 -14.32
C VAL A 241 1.68 -11.88 -15.19
N VAL A 242 2.15 -13.13 -15.20
CA VAL A 242 2.96 -13.65 -16.28
C VAL A 242 2.25 -14.90 -16.80
N ASP A 243 1.74 -14.74 -18.02
CA ASP A 243 1.29 -15.74 -18.99
C ASP A 243 -0.21 -16.10 -19.04
N GLY A 244 -0.85 -15.60 -20.11
CA GLY A 244 -2.25 -15.83 -20.51
C GLY A 244 -2.46 -17.12 -21.30
N HIS A 245 -1.86 -18.23 -20.84
CA HIS A 245 -2.10 -19.54 -21.42
C HIS A 245 -2.91 -20.42 -20.47
N LYS A 246 -4.24 -20.41 -20.69
CA LYS A 246 -5.28 -21.36 -20.23
C LYS A 246 -4.79 -22.42 -19.22
N VAL A 247 -4.53 -22.01 -17.99
CA VAL A 247 -4.47 -22.92 -16.85
C VAL A 247 -5.88 -23.01 -16.30
N LYS A 248 -6.44 -24.22 -16.31
CA LYS A 248 -7.72 -24.51 -15.66
C LYS A 248 -7.63 -24.07 -14.20
N HIS A 249 -8.45 -23.08 -13.85
CA HIS A 249 -8.78 -22.64 -12.49
C HIS A 249 -7.61 -22.57 -11.52
N LYS A 250 -6.81 -21.51 -11.63
CA LYS A 250 -6.06 -20.94 -10.49
C LYS A 250 -6.00 -19.42 -10.71
N PHE A 251 -6.50 -18.66 -9.73
CA PHE A 251 -6.45 -17.20 -9.74
C PHE A 251 -4.99 -16.73 -9.73
N THR A 252 -4.42 -16.48 -10.89
CA THR A 252 -3.09 -15.85 -11.06
C THR A 252 -3.17 -14.63 -11.98
N GLU A 253 -4.37 -14.09 -12.21
CA GLU A 253 -4.58 -12.85 -12.94
C GLU A 253 -5.34 -11.83 -12.09
N THR A 254 -4.61 -10.88 -11.48
CA THR A 254 -5.22 -9.76 -10.76
C THR A 254 -5.27 -8.53 -11.66
N GLN A 255 -6.46 -7.96 -11.81
CA GLN A 255 -6.73 -6.76 -12.62
C GLN A 255 -7.43 -5.71 -11.74
N GLU A 256 -6.98 -4.46 -11.79
CA GLU A 256 -7.77 -3.33 -11.31
C GLU A 256 -8.98 -3.13 -12.24
N ARG A 257 -10.18 -3.09 -11.66
CA ARG A 257 -11.43 -3.00 -12.42
C ARG A 257 -12.01 -1.60 -12.33
N THR A 258 -12.52 -1.13 -13.46
CA THR A 258 -13.41 0.03 -13.56
C THR A 258 -14.75 -0.25 -12.88
N GLU A 259 -15.52 0.80 -12.57
CA GLU A 259 -16.86 0.66 -11.99
C GLU A 259 -17.79 -0.19 -12.87
N LYS A 260 -17.74 -0.03 -14.20
CA LYS A 260 -18.56 -0.81 -15.13
C LYS A 260 -18.23 -2.31 -15.11
N GLU A 261 -16.96 -2.66 -14.97
CA GLU A 261 -16.53 -4.05 -14.84
C GLU A 261 -16.99 -4.66 -13.51
N TRP A 262 -16.99 -3.87 -12.43
CA TRP A 262 -17.55 -4.29 -11.14
C TRP A 262 -19.07 -4.47 -11.20
N GLU A 263 -19.79 -3.51 -11.76
CA GLU A 263 -21.25 -3.59 -11.95
C GLU A 263 -21.65 -4.85 -12.72
N MET A 264 -20.98 -5.13 -13.84
CA MET A 264 -21.21 -6.33 -14.63
C MET A 264 -21.03 -7.61 -13.80
N LEU A 265 -19.92 -7.70 -13.04
CA LEU A 265 -19.65 -8.84 -12.16
C LEU A 265 -20.75 -9.03 -11.11
N PHE A 266 -21.23 -7.96 -10.49
CA PHE A 266 -22.26 -8.03 -9.46
C PHE A 266 -23.59 -8.49 -10.03
N LEU A 267 -24.00 -7.95 -11.18
CA LEU A 267 -25.24 -8.32 -11.86
C LEU A 267 -25.21 -9.78 -12.32
N GLU A 268 -24.11 -10.23 -12.92
CA GLU A 268 -23.92 -11.63 -13.33
C GLU A 268 -23.91 -12.60 -12.15
N SER A 269 -23.45 -12.14 -10.98
CA SER A 269 -23.47 -12.89 -9.73
C SER A 269 -24.82 -12.86 -9.00
N GLY A 270 -25.84 -12.22 -9.58
CA GLY A 270 -27.20 -12.18 -9.06
C GLY A 270 -27.45 -11.15 -7.96
N PHE A 271 -26.57 -10.15 -7.81
CA PHE A 271 -26.82 -9.01 -6.92
C PHE A 271 -27.64 -7.95 -7.65
N THR A 272 -28.46 -7.21 -6.90
CA THR A 272 -29.41 -6.24 -7.48
C THR A 272 -28.97 -4.79 -7.30
N HIS A 273 -28.22 -4.50 -6.25
CA HIS A 273 -27.76 -3.15 -5.93
C HIS A 273 -26.33 -3.17 -5.42
N TYR A 274 -25.59 -2.10 -5.69
CA TYR A 274 -24.27 -1.89 -5.13
C TYR A 274 -24.06 -0.41 -4.78
N LYS A 275 -23.10 -0.14 -3.89
CA LYS A 275 -22.67 1.20 -3.53
C LYS A 275 -21.15 1.23 -3.41
N ILE A 276 -20.51 2.15 -4.13
CA ILE A 276 -19.07 2.38 -4.09
C ILE A 276 -18.79 3.62 -3.25
N THR A 277 -18.00 3.46 -2.20
CA THR A 277 -17.53 4.56 -1.35
C THR A 277 -16.01 4.68 -1.50
N PRO A 278 -15.48 5.80 -2.02
CA PRO A 278 -14.04 5.99 -2.13
C PRO A 278 -13.41 6.08 -0.74
N ILE A 279 -12.35 5.31 -0.49
CA ILE A 279 -11.62 5.27 0.78
C ILE A 279 -10.10 5.34 0.51
N LEU A 280 -9.36 6.10 1.33
CA LEU A 280 -7.88 6.13 1.23
C LEU A 280 -7.32 6.50 -0.16
N GLY A 281 -7.93 7.49 -0.82
CA GLY A 281 -7.48 8.01 -2.10
C GLY A 281 -7.85 7.10 -3.28
N LEU A 282 -7.03 6.08 -3.54
CA LEU A 282 -7.16 5.20 -4.73
C LEU A 282 -7.98 3.93 -4.48
N ARG A 283 -8.41 3.67 -3.24
CA ARG A 283 -9.15 2.45 -2.89
C ARG A 283 -10.65 2.77 -2.75
N SER A 284 -11.46 1.72 -2.76
CA SER A 284 -12.90 1.83 -2.58
C SER A 284 -13.40 0.74 -1.63
N LEU A 285 -14.41 1.08 -0.83
CA LEU A 285 -15.27 0.14 -0.13
C LEU A 285 -16.49 -0.07 -1.00
N ILE A 286 -16.79 -1.32 -1.34
CA ILE A 286 -17.93 -1.65 -2.19
C ILE A 286 -18.89 -2.52 -1.38
N GLU A 287 -20.10 -2.02 -1.22
CA GLU A 287 -21.22 -2.73 -0.59
C GLU A 287 -22.08 -3.32 -1.71
N VAL A 288 -22.42 -4.61 -1.63
CA VAL A 288 -23.20 -5.31 -2.67
C VAL A 288 -24.35 -6.06 -2.02
N TYR A 289 -25.54 -5.91 -2.58
CA TYR A 289 -26.81 -6.33 -1.98
C TYR A 289 -27.57 -7.26 -2.92
N ARG A 290 -28.17 -8.32 -2.35
CA ARG A 290 -29.10 -9.19 -3.07
C ARG A 290 -30.51 -8.63 -2.98
#